data_AF-A0A2X1RL38-F1
#
_entry.id   AF-A0A2X1RL38-F1
#
_cell.length_a   1.000
_cell.length_b   1.000
_cell.length_c   1.000
_cell.angle_alpha   90.00
_cell.angle_beta   90.00
_cell.angle_gamma   90.00
#
_symmetry.space_group_name_H-M   'P 1'
#
loop_
_entity.id
_entity.type
_entity.pdbx_description
1 polymer ?
#
loop_
_entity_poly.entity_id
_entity_poly.type
_entity_poly.pdbx_seq_one_letter_code
_entity_poly.pdbx_strand_id
1 'polypeptide(L)'
;MSYKVNFWFKNLMTYRLTKPLDWDLTQLQTQLEDCQFHPCGVQDQSKFGWSAPLRGADLLYFSVGKQILLIAKKEEKILPANVVKRELDDRIESLEQKEVEKQTLKDDVVMNLLPRAFSKKSAYGTVD
;
A
#
# COMPACT_ATOMS: atom_id res chain seq x y z
N MET A 1 2.35 29.13 9.41
CA MET A 1 2.60 27.68 9.59
C MET A 1 3.79 27.29 8.71
N SER A 2 4.90 26.82 9.29
CA SER A 2 6.02 26.30 8.51
C SER A 2 5.75 24.81 8.21
N TYR A 3 5.21 24.50 7.04
CA TYR A 3 5.07 23.11 6.60
C TYR A 3 6.46 22.56 6.25
N LYS A 4 6.93 21.57 7.01
CA LYS A 4 8.23 20.95 6.78
C LYS A 4 8.07 19.79 5.79
N VAL A 5 8.54 19.98 4.56
CA VAL A 5 8.66 18.89 3.58
C VAL A 5 9.90 18.08 3.96
N ASN A 6 9.70 16.91 4.55
CA ASN A 6 10.78 16.06 5.05
C ASN A 6 11.31 15.07 3.99
N PHE A 7 11.11 15.33 2.69
CA PHE A 7 11.40 14.37 1.65
C PHE A 7 12.09 15.00 0.44
N TRP A 8 13.34 14.59 0.22
CA TRP A 8 14.01 14.70 -1.07
C TRP A 8 13.93 13.35 -1.79
N PHE A 9 13.75 13.36 -3.11
CA PHE A 9 13.71 12.14 -3.91
C PHE A 9 15.08 11.44 -3.90
N LYS A 10 15.11 10.19 -3.44
CA LYS A 10 16.34 9.37 -3.43
C LYS A 10 16.62 8.71 -4.78
N ASN A 11 15.56 8.46 -5.55
CA ASN A 11 15.59 7.85 -6.88
C ASN A 11 14.53 8.57 -7.74
N LEU A 12 14.73 8.59 -9.06
CA LEU A 12 13.83 9.25 -10.00
C LEU A 12 13.55 8.34 -11.20
N MET A 13 12.29 8.27 -11.60
CA MET A 13 11.85 7.74 -12.90
C MET A 13 11.04 8.83 -13.59
N THR A 14 11.37 9.13 -14.84
CA THR A 14 10.72 10.19 -15.61
C THR A 14 9.80 9.60 -16.67
N TYR A 15 8.58 10.10 -16.76
CA TYR A 15 7.60 9.73 -17.78
C TYR A 15 7.20 10.97 -18.56
N ARG A 16 7.06 10.84 -19.88
CA ARG A 16 6.56 11.92 -20.73
C ARG A 16 5.14 11.59 -21.17
N LEU A 17 4.20 12.43 -20.74
CA LEU A 17 2.82 12.37 -21.18
C LEU A 17 2.74 12.71 -22.68
N THR A 18 1.95 11.95 -23.43
CA THR A 18 1.76 12.14 -24.88
C THR A 18 0.66 13.16 -25.20
N LYS A 19 -0.12 13.54 -24.19
CA LYS A 19 -1.20 14.54 -24.27
C LYS A 19 -1.02 15.55 -23.14
N PRO A 20 -1.39 16.82 -23.36
CA PRO A 20 -1.42 17.78 -22.26
C PRO A 20 -2.42 17.31 -21.21
N LEU A 21 -2.04 17.37 -19.93
CA LEU A 21 -2.97 17.25 -18.82
C LEU A 21 -3.38 18.65 -18.39
N ASP A 22 -4.69 18.85 -18.27
CA ASP A 22 -5.26 20.02 -17.63
C ASP A 22 -5.95 19.55 -16.36
N TRP A 23 -5.41 19.97 -15.22
CA TRP A 23 -5.85 19.50 -13.92
C TRP A 23 -6.90 20.44 -13.35
N ASP A 24 -8.14 19.96 -13.26
CA ASP A 24 -9.08 20.52 -12.29
C ASP A 24 -8.71 19.99 -10.89
N LEU A 25 -8.10 20.84 -10.08
CA LEU A 25 -7.65 20.49 -8.73
C LEU A 25 -8.80 20.07 -7.80
N THR A 26 -10.02 20.55 -8.05
CA THR A 26 -11.20 20.18 -7.26
C THR A 26 -11.60 18.75 -7.60
N GLN A 27 -11.68 18.44 -8.89
CA GLN A 27 -11.98 17.09 -9.35
C GLN A 27 -10.88 16.10 -8.96
N LEU A 28 -9.61 16.53 -9.04
CA LEU A 28 -8.47 15.75 -8.60
C LEU A 28 -8.59 15.38 -7.11
N GLN A 29 -8.94 16.33 -6.24
CA GLN A 29 -9.14 16.04 -4.81
C GLN A 29 -10.17 14.92 -4.61
N THR A 30 -11.35 15.04 -5.24
CA THR A 30 -12.43 14.04 -5.12
C THR A 30 -11.95 12.66 -5.58
N GLN A 31 -11.25 12.58 -6.71
CA GLN A 31 -10.73 11.30 -7.22
C GLN A 31 -9.64 10.70 -6.31
N LEU A 32 -8.82 11.55 -5.67
CA LEU A 32 -7.81 11.08 -4.71
C LEU A 32 -8.47 10.58 -3.43
N GLU A 33 -9.58 11.18 -2.99
CA GLU A 33 -10.35 10.77 -1.81
C GLU A 33 -10.97 9.39 -1.99
N ASP A 34 -11.52 9.09 -3.18
CA ASP A 34 -12.04 7.76 -3.53
C ASP A 34 -10.97 6.66 -3.40
N CYS A 35 -9.70 7.04 -3.61
CA CYS A 35 -8.54 6.16 -3.53
C CYS A 35 -7.64 6.49 -2.34
N GLN A 36 -8.18 7.08 -1.26
CA GLN A 36 -7.40 7.47 -0.10
C GLN A 36 -6.80 6.25 0.60
N PHE A 37 -5.56 6.38 1.04
CA PHE A 37 -4.88 5.34 1.79
C PHE A 37 -5.54 5.13 3.16
N HIS A 38 -5.89 3.89 3.42
CA HIS A 38 -6.32 3.40 4.73
C HIS A 38 -5.34 2.32 5.21
N PRO A 39 -4.96 2.30 6.50
CA PRO A 39 -4.10 1.24 7.05
C PRO A 39 -4.68 -0.16 6.82
N CYS A 40 -3.80 -1.16 6.72
CA CYS A 40 -4.23 -2.55 6.63
C CYS A 40 -5.02 -2.96 7.89
N GLY A 41 -6.20 -3.54 7.68
CA GLY A 41 -6.92 -4.30 8.70
C GLY A 41 -6.20 -5.60 9.05
N VAL A 42 -6.76 -6.31 10.03
CA VAL A 42 -6.20 -7.57 10.55
C VAL A 42 -6.14 -8.70 9.52
N GLN A 43 -7.02 -8.67 8.51
CA GLN A 43 -7.12 -9.68 7.45
C GLN A 43 -6.69 -9.14 6.07
N ASP A 44 -6.23 -7.89 5.99
CA ASP A 44 -5.75 -7.33 4.73
C ASP A 44 -4.30 -7.75 4.49
N GLN A 45 -4.00 -8.32 3.31
CA GLN A 45 -2.62 -8.61 2.90
C GLN A 45 -1.85 -7.34 2.55
N SER A 46 -2.50 -6.39 1.84
CA SER A 46 -1.91 -5.10 1.51
C SER A 46 -2.98 -4.04 1.26
N LYS A 47 -2.59 -2.78 1.41
CA LYS A 47 -3.37 -1.60 1.04
C LYS A 47 -2.49 -0.63 0.28
N PHE A 48 -3.09 0.05 -0.71
CA PHE A 48 -2.46 1.09 -1.49
C PHE A 48 -3.43 2.26 -1.62
N GLY A 49 -2.92 3.48 -1.57
CA GLY A 49 -3.74 4.67 -1.79
C GLY A 49 -2.99 5.98 -1.64
N TRP A 50 -3.71 7.08 -1.79
CA TRP A 50 -3.19 8.44 -1.73
C TRP A 50 -3.15 8.97 -0.31
N SER A 51 -2.17 9.84 -0.03
CA SER A 51 -2.07 10.48 1.28
C SER A 51 -1.57 11.91 1.16
N ALA A 52 -1.96 12.75 2.10
CA ALA A 52 -1.51 14.13 2.19
C ALA A 52 0.02 14.24 2.10
N PRO A 53 0.56 15.00 1.12
CA PRO A 53 2.01 15.21 0.98
C PRO A 53 2.60 15.98 2.16
N LEU A 54 1.79 16.84 2.78
CA LEU A 54 2.16 17.66 3.92
C LEU A 54 1.49 17.15 5.19
N ARG A 55 2.24 17.19 6.30
CA ARG A 55 1.72 16.79 7.60
C ARG A 55 0.62 17.76 8.07
N GLY A 56 -0.56 17.23 8.35
CA GLY A 56 -1.70 18.01 8.85
C GLY A 56 -2.40 18.85 7.76
N ALA A 57 -2.16 18.56 6.48
CA ALA A 57 -2.98 19.07 5.39
C ALA A 57 -4.16 18.13 5.13
N ASP A 58 -5.30 18.72 4.78
CA ASP A 58 -6.51 17.97 4.40
C ASP A 58 -6.46 17.51 2.94
N LEU A 59 -5.76 18.26 2.09
CA LEU A 59 -5.59 17.95 0.68
C LEU A 59 -4.66 16.75 0.46
N LEU A 60 -5.04 15.89 -0.47
CA LEU A 60 -4.27 14.70 -0.86
C LEU A 60 -3.22 14.99 -1.95
N TYR A 61 -3.10 16.26 -2.34
CA TYR A 61 -2.07 16.78 -3.22
C TYR A 61 -1.47 18.07 -2.64
N PHE A 62 -0.35 18.50 -3.22
CA PHE A 62 0.22 19.83 -2.98
C PHE A 62 0.57 20.44 -4.33
N SER A 63 0.11 21.67 -4.60
CA SER A 63 0.34 22.34 -5.88
C SER A 63 1.07 23.67 -5.72
N VAL A 64 1.99 23.95 -6.66
CA VAL A 64 2.68 25.23 -6.81
C VAL A 64 2.79 25.55 -8.29
N GLY A 65 2.12 26.61 -8.74
CA GLY A 65 2.03 26.91 -10.17
C GLY A 65 1.32 25.79 -10.93
N LYS A 66 1.98 25.23 -11.95
CA LYS A 66 1.48 24.07 -12.71
C LYS A 66 1.98 22.72 -12.18
N GLN A 67 2.77 22.73 -11.12
CA GLN A 67 3.37 21.51 -10.58
C GLN A 67 2.47 20.91 -9.51
N ILE A 68 2.27 19.61 -9.55
CA ILE A 68 1.46 18.87 -8.57
C ILE A 68 2.29 17.74 -7.97
N LEU A 69 2.45 17.80 -6.65
CA LEU A 69 3.04 16.75 -5.85
C LEU A 69 1.96 15.82 -5.29
N LEU A 70 2.06 14.53 -5.61
CA LEU A 70 1.22 13.47 -5.05
C LEU A 70 2.08 12.48 -4.27
N ILE A 71 1.55 11.92 -3.18
CA ILE A 71 2.19 10.84 -2.41
C ILE A 71 1.27 9.63 -2.37
N ALA A 72 1.74 8.52 -2.95
CA ALA A 72 1.13 7.21 -2.80
C ALA A 72 1.78 6.45 -1.64
N LYS A 73 0.97 5.75 -0.84
CA LYS A 73 1.42 4.87 0.24
C LYS A 73 1.01 3.45 -0.03
N LYS A 74 1.89 2.51 0.31
CA LYS A 74 1.63 1.08 0.35
C LYS A 74 1.90 0.55 1.76
N GLU A 75 0.97 -0.21 2.30
CA GLU A 75 1.18 -1.04 3.47
C GLU A 75 1.01 -2.50 3.07
N GLU A 76 1.91 -3.38 3.52
CA GLU A 76 1.91 -4.80 3.19
C GLU A 76 2.25 -5.63 4.42
N LYS A 77 1.44 -6.65 4.70
CA LYS A 77 1.69 -7.63 5.75
C LYS A 77 2.83 -8.55 5.32
N ILE A 78 3.85 -8.64 6.17
CA ILE A 78 5.01 -9.47 5.95
C ILE A 78 4.67 -10.88 6.41
N LEU A 79 4.43 -11.77 5.44
CA LEU A 79 4.30 -13.21 5.65
C LEU A 79 5.47 -13.92 4.96
N PRO A 80 6.57 -14.20 5.69
CA PRO A 80 7.70 -14.91 5.13
C PRO A 80 7.30 -16.30 4.63
N ALA A 81 7.72 -16.66 3.42
CA ALA A 81 7.33 -17.92 2.78
C ALA A 81 7.71 -19.17 3.62
N ASN A 82 8.82 -19.09 4.35
CA ASN A 82 9.27 -20.16 5.25
C ASN A 82 8.32 -20.37 6.45
N VAL A 83 7.71 -19.30 6.97
CA VAL A 83 6.75 -19.39 8.09
C VAL A 83 5.45 -20.03 7.61
N VAL A 84 4.93 -19.59 6.46
CA VAL A 84 3.71 -20.16 5.85
C VAL A 84 3.91 -21.64 5.53
N LYS A 85 5.07 -22.00 4.96
CA LYS A 85 5.38 -23.39 4.62
C LYS A 85 5.44 -24.27 5.87
N ARG A 86 6.13 -23.82 6.92
CA ARG A 86 6.24 -24.58 8.18
C ARG A 86 4.87 -24.85 8.79
N GLU A 87 4.04 -23.82 8.96
CA GLU A 87 2.71 -23.98 9.54
C GLU A 87 1.82 -24.90 8.69
N LEU A 88 1.94 -24.84 7.35
CA LEU A 88 1.24 -25.74 6.45
C LEU A 88 1.69 -27.19 6.61
N ASP A 89 2.99 -27.43 6.67
CA ASP A 89 3.56 -28.78 6.84
C ASP A 89 3.15 -29.37 8.21
N ASP A 90 3.22 -28.57 9.29
CA ASP A 90 2.77 -28.95 10.64
C ASP A 90 1.26 -29.31 10.65
N ARG A 91 0.43 -28.57 9.91
CA ARG A 91 -1.02 -28.84 9.77
C ARG A 91 -1.30 -30.14 9.01
N ILE A 92 -0.56 -30.39 7.93
CA ILE A 92 -0.69 -31.62 7.13
C ILE A 92 -0.30 -32.84 7.97
N GLU A 93 0.79 -32.74 8.74
CA GLU A 93 1.21 -33.82 9.64
C GLU A 93 0.16 -34.13 10.71
N SER A 94 -0.50 -33.10 11.26
CA SER A 94 -1.53 -33.28 12.29
C SER A 94 -2.82 -33.95 11.81
N LEU A 95 -3.14 -33.86 10.52
CA LEU A 95 -4.43 -34.32 9.99
C LEU A 95 -4.43 -35.78 9.55
N GLU A 96 -3.28 -36.47 9.50
CA GLU A 96 -3.05 -37.86 9.00
C GLU A 96 -3.63 -38.18 7.59
N GLN A 97 -4.42 -37.27 6.99
CA GLN A 97 -5.07 -37.40 5.70
C GLN A 97 -4.19 -36.79 4.60
N LYS A 98 -3.74 -37.66 3.70
CA LYS A 98 -2.93 -37.27 2.53
C LYS A 98 -3.72 -36.60 1.40
N GLU A 99 -5.05 -36.59 1.49
CA GLU A 99 -5.96 -36.09 0.43
C GLU A 99 -6.74 -34.82 0.81
N VAL A 100 -6.23 -34.01 1.74
CA VAL A 100 -6.80 -32.67 1.92
C VAL A 100 -6.28 -31.75 0.82
N GLU A 101 -7.15 -30.92 0.23
CA GLU A 101 -6.77 -29.92 -0.76
C GLU A 101 -5.74 -28.93 -0.16
N LYS A 102 -4.47 -29.15 -0.49
CA LYS A 102 -3.32 -28.37 0.02
C LYS A 102 -3.48 -26.86 -0.18
N GLN A 103 -4.21 -26.45 -1.21
CA GLN A 103 -4.50 -25.04 -1.48
C GLN A 103 -5.40 -24.43 -0.40
N THR A 104 -6.50 -25.11 -0.04
CA THR A 104 -7.43 -24.68 1.00
C THR A 104 -6.73 -24.57 2.36
N LEU A 105 -5.91 -25.56 2.72
CA LEU A 105 -5.10 -25.51 3.94
C LEU A 105 -4.11 -24.33 3.95
N LYS A 106 -3.52 -24.02 2.80
CA LYS A 106 -2.59 -22.88 2.68
C LYS A 106 -3.32 -21.55 2.89
N ASP A 107 -4.52 -21.41 2.35
CA ASP A 107 -5.31 -20.19 2.50
C ASP A 107 -5.74 -20.01 3.98
N ASP A 108 -6.13 -21.09 4.66
CA ASP A 108 -6.40 -21.08 6.11
C ASP A 108 -5.17 -20.69 6.93
N VAL A 109 -4.01 -21.24 6.60
CA VAL A 109 -2.73 -20.87 7.24
C VAL A 109 -2.46 -19.38 7.08
N VAL A 110 -2.66 -18.83 5.88
CA VAL A 110 -2.49 -17.40 5.63
C VAL A 110 -3.47 -16.56 6.48
N MET A 111 -4.76 -16.93 6.51
CA MET A 111 -5.78 -16.23 7.32
C MET A 111 -5.47 -16.24 8.81
N ASN A 112 -4.87 -17.34 9.31
CA ASN A 112 -4.45 -17.46 10.71
C ASN A 112 -3.18 -16.65 11.03
N LEU A 113 -2.28 -16.48 10.07
CA LEU A 113 -1.02 -15.75 10.26
C LEU A 113 -1.17 -14.24 10.04
N LEU A 114 -2.12 -13.79 9.22
CA LEU A 114 -2.33 -12.37 8.88
C LEU A 114 -2.48 -11.44 10.10
N PRO A 115 -3.27 -11.79 11.14
CA PRO A 115 -3.40 -10.96 12.34
C PRO A 115 -2.08 -10.76 13.11
N ARG A 116 -1.14 -11.69 12.97
CA ARG A 116 0.16 -11.69 13.65
C ARG A 116 1.28 -11.10 12.80
N ALA A 117 1.00 -10.81 11.53
CA ALA A 117 1.99 -10.33 10.58
C ALA A 117 2.35 -8.86 10.84
N PHE A 118 3.66 -8.58 10.84
CA PHE A 118 4.16 -7.21 10.86
C PHE A 118 3.85 -6.50 9.55
N SER A 119 3.64 -5.18 9.59
CA SER A 119 3.40 -4.37 8.39
C SER A 119 4.68 -3.68 7.92
N LYS A 120 4.97 -3.75 6.62
CA LYS A 120 5.94 -2.87 5.94
C LYS A 120 5.21 -1.71 5.30
N LYS A 121 5.69 -0.48 5.52
CA LYS A 121 5.12 0.74 4.92
C LYS A 121 6.13 1.37 3.94
N SER A 122 5.65 1.70 2.75
CA SER A 122 6.41 2.37 1.69
C SER A 122 5.64 3.59 1.19
N ALA A 123 6.36 4.63 0.77
CA ALA A 123 5.76 5.82 0.17
C ALA A 123 6.52 6.21 -1.11
N TYR A 124 5.77 6.66 -2.10
CA TYR A 124 6.27 7.05 -3.42
C TYR A 124 5.72 8.45 -3.72
N GLY A 125 6.60 9.38 -4.06
CA GLY A 125 6.19 10.71 -4.50
C GLY A 125 6.27 10.83 -6.01
N THR A 126 5.36 11.58 -6.60
CA THR A 126 5.42 11.99 -8.00
C THR A 126 5.20 13.49 -8.09
N VAL A 127 5.93 14.14 -9.00
CA VAL A 127 5.73 15.53 -9.37
C VAL A 127 5.40 15.54 -10.86
N ASP A 128 4.25 16.09 -11.21
CA ASP A 128 3.92 16.51 -12.57
C ASP A 128 4.34 17.98 -12.74
#